data_AF-A0A1S2GZW1-F1
#
_entry.id   AF-A0A1S2GZW1-F1
#
_cell.length_a   1.000
_cell.length_b   1.000
_cell.length_c   1.000
_cell.angle_alpha   90.00
_cell.angle_beta   90.00
_cell.angle_gamma   90.00
#
_symmetry.space_group_name_H-M   'P 1'
#
loop_
_entity.id
_entity.type
_entity.pdbx_description
1 polymer ?
#
loop_
_entity_poly.entity_id
_entity_poly.type
_entity_poly.pdbx_seq_one_letter_code
_entity_poly.pdbx_strand_id
1 'polypeptide(L)'
;MSALDRALVSAAVAVSPSAHRSVRREQWLADVRDARELDLSPTALAFGALTTALFHRRAGHRSTWGNTLTTMPGSVRSTPHAIPTIPVLIALAVASFLAGGVGLGLIQRYDGFASTVPTFLLVSLAVVVVPGLAVAASVMLVPEASLRRRGTGAVVVLAVTALWWTLITSTSAAPLPAAMVLGVIAAVWLAGWLIAQRRPGWTWSLLLLPVVASALVFPLSNSVFAAGLPFSVTATLSTAIDAVPFLVAVVAAVVARRLSTGVHAEAHEVGLAGEHA
;
A
#
# COMPACT_ATOMS: atom_id res chain seq x y z
N MET A 1 26.14 15.46 -1.38
CA MET A 1 25.02 14.52 -1.14
C MET A 1 24.57 14.63 0.32
N SER A 2 23.27 14.71 0.59
CA SER A 2 22.73 14.84 1.96
C SER A 2 22.58 13.49 2.67
N ALA A 3 22.30 13.49 3.98
CA ALA A 3 21.95 12.27 4.72
C ALA A 3 20.62 11.66 4.24
N LEU A 4 19.67 12.52 3.88
CA LEU A 4 18.35 12.13 3.37
C LEU A 4 18.47 11.40 2.03
N ASP A 5 19.29 11.90 1.10
CA ASP A 5 19.50 11.26 -0.21
C ASP A 5 20.04 9.84 -0.06
N ARG A 6 21.03 9.66 0.84
CA ARG A 6 21.60 8.35 1.16
C ARG A 6 20.57 7.41 1.77
N ALA A 7 19.75 7.91 2.69
CA ALA A 7 18.68 7.13 3.30
C ALA A 7 17.67 6.65 2.24
N LEU A 8 17.23 7.53 1.34
CA LEU A 8 16.31 7.20 0.25
C LEU A 8 16.90 6.16 -0.71
N VAL A 9 18.14 6.32 -1.16
CA VAL A 9 18.82 5.33 -2.01
C VAL A 9 18.99 4.00 -1.29
N SER A 10 19.35 4.01 0.00
CA SER A 10 19.49 2.77 0.79
C SER A 10 18.17 2.01 0.92
N ALA A 11 17.07 2.72 1.16
CA ALA A 11 15.73 2.16 1.20
C ALA A 11 15.33 1.58 -0.16
N ALA A 12 15.61 2.31 -1.25
CA ALA A 12 15.37 1.86 -2.61
C ALA A 12 16.12 0.54 -2.92
N VAL A 13 17.38 0.44 -2.51
CA VAL A 13 18.20 -0.77 -2.68
C VAL A 13 17.68 -1.93 -1.83
N ALA A 14 17.26 -1.67 -0.59
CA ALA A 14 16.73 -2.70 0.30
C ALA A 14 15.47 -3.37 -0.29
N VAL A 15 14.60 -2.58 -0.92
CA VAL A 15 13.35 -3.05 -1.54
C VAL A 15 13.58 -3.66 -2.94
N SER A 16 14.74 -3.41 -3.56
CA SER A 16 15.12 -3.99 -4.85
C SER A 16 15.42 -5.51 -4.78
N PRO A 17 15.26 -6.25 -5.90
CA PRO A 17 15.60 -7.68 -5.99
C PRO A 17 17.06 -7.94 -5.63
N SER A 18 17.34 -9.00 -4.87
CA SER A 18 18.68 -9.34 -4.34
C SER A 18 19.76 -9.36 -5.42
N ALA A 19 19.45 -9.97 -6.57
CA ALA A 19 20.37 -10.09 -7.71
C ALA A 19 20.86 -8.75 -8.28
N HIS A 20 20.15 -7.64 -8.06
CA HIS A 20 20.47 -6.33 -8.63
C HIS A 20 20.88 -5.29 -7.59
N ARG A 21 20.97 -5.66 -6.30
CA ARG A 21 21.18 -4.69 -5.21
C ARG A 21 22.55 -4.02 -5.28
N SER A 22 23.60 -4.77 -5.59
CA SER A 22 24.95 -4.23 -5.75
C SER A 22 25.02 -3.21 -6.89
N VAL A 23 24.55 -3.61 -8.07
CA VAL A 23 24.55 -2.79 -9.28
C VAL A 23 23.68 -1.53 -9.11
N ARG A 24 22.45 -1.66 -8.60
CA ARG A 24 21.56 -0.50 -8.38
C ARG A 24 22.08 0.44 -7.30
N ARG A 25 22.75 -0.10 -6.27
CA ARG A 25 23.37 0.74 -5.24
C ARG A 25 24.46 1.60 -5.85
N GLU A 26 25.33 1.02 -6.66
CA GLU A 26 26.41 1.73 -7.32
C GLU A 26 25.85 2.78 -8.31
N GLN A 27 24.94 2.38 -9.19
CA GLN A 27 24.32 3.26 -10.17
C GLN A 27 23.59 4.44 -9.52
N TRP A 28 22.68 4.18 -8.57
CA TRP A 28 21.90 5.26 -7.97
C TRP A 28 22.72 6.17 -7.06
N LEU A 29 23.79 5.67 -6.43
CA LEU A 29 24.72 6.53 -5.70
C LEU A 29 25.55 7.40 -6.65
N ALA A 30 25.97 6.86 -7.79
CA ALA A 30 26.65 7.64 -8.83
C ALA A 30 25.72 8.72 -9.39
N ASP A 31 24.49 8.37 -9.78
CA ASP A 31 23.49 9.32 -10.31
C ASP A 31 23.22 10.47 -9.33
N VAL A 32 23.07 10.18 -8.03
CA VAL A 32 22.84 11.21 -7.00
C VAL A 32 24.09 12.05 -6.72
N ARG A 33 25.29 11.46 -6.83
CA ARG A 33 26.56 12.19 -6.65
C ARG A 33 26.78 13.17 -7.80
N ASP A 34 26.54 12.73 -9.02
CA ASP A 34 26.87 13.45 -10.25
C ASP A 34 25.71 14.41 -10.67
N ALA A 35 24.56 14.32 -10.00
CA ALA A 35 23.38 15.15 -10.21
C ALA A 35 23.66 16.66 -10.30
N ARG A 36 24.56 17.17 -9.45
CA ARG A 36 24.89 18.59 -9.39
C ARG A 36 25.70 19.08 -10.58
N GLU A 37 26.45 18.19 -11.23
CA GLU A 37 27.20 18.52 -12.45
C GLU A 37 26.27 18.67 -13.66
N LEU A 38 25.05 18.14 -13.55
CA LEU A 38 24.01 18.16 -14.58
C LEU A 38 22.86 19.14 -14.26
N ASP A 39 23.03 20.03 -13.28
CA ASP A 39 21.97 20.93 -12.77
C ASP A 39 20.68 20.21 -12.34
N LEU A 40 20.78 18.94 -11.91
CA LEU A 40 19.66 18.15 -11.42
C LEU A 40 19.61 18.15 -9.89
N SER A 41 18.38 18.03 -9.34
CA SER A 41 18.18 17.89 -7.90
C SER A 41 18.59 16.49 -7.42
N PRO A 42 19.60 16.36 -6.53
CA PRO A 42 20.01 15.05 -5.98
C PRO A 42 18.87 14.36 -5.22
N THR A 43 18.07 15.15 -4.49
CA THR A 43 16.89 14.65 -3.75
C THR A 43 15.84 14.08 -4.69
N ALA A 44 15.62 14.72 -5.85
CA ALA A 44 14.66 14.23 -6.84
C ALA A 44 15.11 12.91 -7.47
N LEU A 45 16.41 12.75 -7.75
CA LEU A 45 16.97 11.49 -8.23
C LEU A 45 16.92 10.39 -7.17
N ALA A 46 17.20 10.70 -5.91
CA ALA A 46 17.07 9.74 -4.81
C ALA A 46 15.61 9.27 -4.61
N PHE A 47 14.65 10.19 -4.75
CA PHE A 47 13.23 9.85 -4.78
C PHE A 47 12.85 9.03 -6.02
N GLY A 48 13.39 9.38 -7.18
CA GLY A 48 13.25 8.63 -8.44
C GLY A 48 13.74 7.19 -8.31
N ALA A 49 14.88 6.97 -7.64
CA ALA A 49 15.41 5.64 -7.34
C ALA A 49 14.44 4.84 -6.44
N LEU A 50 13.91 5.47 -5.39
CA LEU A 50 12.94 4.83 -4.48
C LEU A 50 11.64 4.47 -5.19
N THR A 51 11.07 5.38 -5.98
CA THR A 51 9.85 5.10 -6.75
C THR A 51 10.11 4.02 -7.81
N THR A 52 11.28 4.05 -8.45
CA THR A 52 11.69 3.00 -9.41
C THR A 52 11.81 1.64 -8.73
N ALA A 53 12.39 1.56 -7.53
CA ALA A 53 12.46 0.32 -6.74
C ALA A 53 11.07 -0.21 -6.36
N LEU A 54 10.17 0.67 -5.94
CA LEU A 54 8.82 0.33 -5.48
C LEU A 54 7.90 -0.09 -6.64
N PHE A 55 7.99 0.60 -7.78
CA PHE A 55 7.03 0.47 -8.86
C PHE A 55 7.58 -0.32 -10.07
N HIS A 56 8.88 -0.35 -10.32
CA HIS A 56 9.45 -0.95 -11.54
C HIS A 56 10.24 -2.25 -11.29
N ARG A 57 9.82 -3.03 -10.28
CA ARG A 57 10.51 -4.25 -9.82
C ARG A 57 10.68 -5.34 -10.90
N ARG A 58 9.91 -5.31 -12.00
CA ARG A 58 9.92 -6.31 -13.09
C ARG A 58 10.73 -5.92 -14.35
N ALA A 59 11.32 -4.73 -14.41
CA ALA A 59 12.04 -4.27 -15.61
C ALA A 59 13.43 -4.93 -15.84
N GLY A 60 13.71 -6.07 -15.19
CA GLY A 60 15.02 -6.73 -15.18
C GLY A 60 15.34 -7.55 -16.43
N HIS A 61 14.70 -7.33 -17.58
CA HIS A 61 14.96 -8.12 -18.80
C HIS A 61 15.55 -7.34 -19.97
N ARG A 62 15.90 -6.07 -19.80
CA ARG A 62 16.64 -5.32 -20.84
C ARG A 62 17.65 -4.37 -20.22
N SER A 63 18.77 -4.93 -19.76
CA SER A 63 20.02 -4.15 -19.73
C SER A 63 20.47 -3.95 -21.18
N THR A 64 20.19 -2.78 -21.72
CA THR A 64 20.44 -2.33 -23.11
C THR A 64 21.92 -2.13 -23.47
N TRP A 65 22.86 -2.73 -22.75
CA TRP A 65 24.29 -2.43 -22.96
C TRP A 65 25.17 -3.64 -23.28
N GLY A 66 24.62 -4.86 -23.33
CA GLY A 66 25.41 -6.08 -23.53
C GLY A 66 25.13 -6.89 -24.79
N ASN A 67 24.06 -6.60 -25.56
CA ASN A 67 23.55 -7.57 -26.54
C ASN A 67 23.11 -7.00 -27.89
N THR A 68 23.74 -5.94 -28.39
CA THR A 68 23.47 -5.42 -29.73
C THR A 68 24.74 -5.06 -30.48
N LEU A 69 25.42 -6.08 -31.01
CA LEU A 69 26.13 -5.95 -32.29
C LEU A 69 25.68 -7.00 -33.33
N THR A 70 24.77 -7.92 -33.01
CA THR A 70 24.42 -9.03 -33.93
C THR A 70 22.94 -9.34 -34.10
N THR A 71 22.02 -8.75 -33.34
CA THR A 71 20.58 -9.01 -33.53
C THR A 71 19.92 -7.94 -34.38
N MET A 72 19.45 -8.36 -35.57
CA MET A 72 18.67 -7.57 -36.52
C MET A 72 17.50 -6.82 -35.85
N PRO A 73 17.09 -5.65 -36.40
CA PRO A 73 16.00 -4.85 -35.87
C PRO A 73 14.65 -5.53 -36.16
N GLY A 74 14.27 -6.49 -35.31
CA GLY A 74 12.88 -6.90 -35.20
C GLY A 74 12.08 -5.73 -34.61
N SER A 75 10.90 -5.46 -35.17
CA SER A 75 9.99 -4.41 -34.71
C SER A 75 9.51 -4.66 -33.28
N VAL A 76 10.31 -4.23 -32.32
CA VAL A 76 9.93 -4.25 -30.91
C VAL A 76 8.86 -3.18 -30.73
N ARG A 77 7.58 -3.60 -30.68
CA ARG A 77 6.54 -2.75 -30.08
C ARG A 77 7.01 -2.36 -28.69
N SER A 78 7.34 -1.09 -28.52
CA SER A 78 7.44 -0.41 -27.24
C SER A 78 6.17 -0.72 -26.48
N THR A 79 6.24 -1.65 -25.52
CA THR A 79 5.20 -1.77 -24.51
C THR A 79 5.36 -0.53 -23.64
N PRO A 80 4.35 0.36 -23.57
CA PRO A 80 4.45 1.54 -22.73
C PRO A 80 4.81 1.10 -21.31
N HIS A 81 5.70 1.85 -20.66
CA HIS A 81 6.02 1.66 -19.25
C HIS A 81 4.73 1.89 -18.43
N ALA A 82 3.95 0.83 -18.24
CA ALA A 82 2.75 0.88 -17.44
C ALA A 82 3.18 0.95 -15.98
N ILE A 83 3.10 2.13 -15.39
CA ILE A 83 3.21 2.33 -13.94
C ILE A 83 2.28 1.30 -13.30
N PRO A 84 2.74 0.46 -12.36
CA PRO A 84 1.85 -0.44 -11.65
C PRO A 84 0.82 0.41 -10.89
N THR A 85 -0.41 0.37 -11.37
CA THR A 85 -1.51 1.21 -10.87
C THR A 85 -1.95 0.81 -9.46
N ILE A 86 -1.88 -0.48 -9.11
CA ILE A 86 -2.25 -1.00 -7.79
C ILE A 86 -1.49 -0.31 -6.63
N PRO A 87 -0.14 -0.30 -6.58
CA PRO A 87 0.58 0.33 -5.47
C PRO A 87 0.38 1.86 -5.44
N VAL A 88 0.14 2.51 -6.58
CA VAL A 88 -0.23 3.94 -6.61
C VAL A 88 -1.59 4.17 -5.95
N LEU A 89 -2.58 3.33 -6.23
CA LEU A 89 -3.90 3.38 -5.58
C LEU A 89 -3.81 3.12 -4.08
N ILE A 90 -2.99 2.16 -3.65
CA ILE A 90 -2.77 1.90 -2.22
C ILE A 90 -2.10 3.10 -1.54
N ALA A 91 -1.09 3.70 -2.19
CA ALA A 91 -0.44 4.91 -1.66
C ALA A 91 -1.43 6.08 -1.56
N LEU A 92 -2.29 6.26 -2.57
CA LEU A 92 -3.36 7.25 -2.55
C LEU A 92 -4.35 7.00 -1.41
N ALA A 93 -4.75 5.75 -1.18
CA ALA A 93 -5.63 5.38 -0.08
C ALA A 93 -5.02 5.74 1.28
N VAL A 94 -3.75 5.40 1.51
CA VAL A 94 -3.04 5.72 2.77
C VAL A 94 -2.90 7.24 2.94
N ALA A 95 -2.47 7.96 1.89
CA ALA A 95 -2.30 9.40 1.96
C ALA A 95 -3.63 10.13 2.23
N SER A 96 -4.70 9.71 1.56
CA SER A 96 -6.04 10.27 1.75
C SER A 96 -6.57 10.00 3.15
N PHE A 97 -6.39 8.78 3.68
CA PHE A 97 -6.76 8.43 5.04
C PHE A 97 -6.02 9.29 6.08
N LEU A 98 -4.70 9.44 5.95
CA LEU A 98 -3.90 10.25 6.87
C LEU A 98 -4.29 11.73 6.82
N ALA A 99 -4.40 12.30 5.61
CA ALA A 99 -4.76 13.71 5.45
C ALA A 99 -6.18 13.99 5.97
N GLY A 100 -7.13 13.11 5.63
CA GLY A 100 -8.50 13.22 6.10
C GLY A 100 -8.62 13.02 7.61
N GLY A 101 -7.90 12.07 8.20
CA GLY A 101 -7.95 11.79 9.64
C GLY A 101 -7.39 12.95 10.47
N VAL A 102 -6.28 13.55 10.02
CA VAL A 102 -5.77 14.80 10.61
C VAL A 102 -6.81 15.91 10.49
N GLY A 103 -7.43 16.06 9.31
CA GLY A 103 -8.48 17.05 9.08
C GLY A 103 -9.69 16.86 10.01
N LEU A 104 -10.18 15.62 10.16
CA LEU A 104 -11.29 15.29 11.06
C LEU A 104 -10.93 15.59 12.51
N GLY A 105 -9.74 15.16 12.94
CA GLY A 105 -9.24 15.46 14.27
C GLY A 105 -9.23 16.95 14.54
N LEU A 106 -8.71 17.76 13.61
CA LEU A 106 -8.71 19.23 13.77
C LEU A 106 -10.13 19.83 13.79
N ILE A 107 -11.05 19.31 12.98
CA ILE A 107 -12.45 19.77 12.93
C ILE A 107 -13.20 19.45 14.22
N GLN A 108 -12.89 18.35 14.91
CA GLN A 108 -13.51 18.00 16.20
C GLN A 108 -13.34 19.10 17.27
N ARG A 109 -12.34 19.98 17.14
CA ARG A 109 -12.20 21.15 18.02
C ARG A 109 -13.37 22.14 17.91
N TYR A 110 -14.05 22.13 16.76
CA TYR A 110 -15.19 23.00 16.45
C TYR A 110 -16.50 22.23 16.47
N ASP A 111 -16.55 21.14 17.23
CA ASP A 111 -17.79 20.38 17.41
C ASP A 111 -18.87 21.28 18.06
N GLY A 112 -20.12 21.12 17.61
CA GLY A 112 -21.25 21.96 18.04
C GLY A 112 -21.53 23.21 17.20
N PHE A 113 -20.65 23.60 16.27
CA PHE A 113 -20.94 24.70 15.33
C PHE A 113 -21.61 24.17 14.06
N ALA A 114 -22.84 24.61 13.75
CA ALA A 114 -23.56 24.16 12.56
C ALA A 114 -22.80 24.43 11.24
N SER A 115 -21.96 25.46 11.19
CA SER A 115 -21.14 25.81 10.03
C SER A 115 -20.01 24.81 9.73
N THR A 116 -19.63 23.94 10.67
CA THR A 116 -18.57 22.94 10.45
C THR A 116 -19.09 21.63 9.84
N VAL A 117 -20.41 21.41 9.81
CA VAL A 117 -21.03 20.20 9.26
C VAL A 117 -20.64 19.94 7.79
N PRO A 118 -20.69 20.92 6.87
CA PRO A 118 -20.26 20.69 5.48
C PRO A 118 -18.78 20.31 5.37
N THR A 119 -17.92 20.94 6.18
CA THR A 119 -16.49 20.65 6.21
C THR A 119 -16.22 19.25 6.78
N PHE A 120 -16.93 18.87 7.84
CA PHE A 120 -16.87 17.52 8.40
C PHE A 120 -17.24 16.45 7.36
N LEU A 121 -18.34 16.65 6.63
CA LEU A 121 -18.76 15.74 5.57
C LEU A 121 -17.72 15.66 4.45
N LEU A 122 -17.19 16.80 4.01
CA LEU A 122 -16.18 16.85 2.95
C LEU A 122 -14.88 16.13 3.36
N VAL A 123 -14.40 16.36 4.58
CA VAL A 123 -13.18 15.70 5.06
C VAL A 123 -13.42 14.21 5.34
N SER A 124 -14.61 13.83 5.81
CA SER A 124 -14.99 12.42 5.95
C SER A 124 -14.89 11.67 4.62
N LEU A 125 -15.20 12.32 3.48
CA LEU A 125 -15.10 11.67 2.16
C LEU A 125 -13.66 11.27 1.86
N ALA A 126 -12.70 12.11 2.23
CA ALA A 126 -11.27 11.81 2.08
C ALA A 126 -10.81 10.66 2.97
N VAL A 127 -11.42 10.47 4.16
CA VAL A 127 -11.07 9.37 5.07
C VAL A 127 -11.65 8.04 4.63
N VAL A 128 -12.86 8.03 4.08
CA VAL A 128 -13.62 6.79 3.85
C VAL A 128 -13.74 6.46 2.38
N VAL A 129 -14.30 7.38 1.60
CA VAL A 129 -14.72 7.11 0.22
C VAL A 129 -13.51 6.99 -0.69
N VAL A 130 -12.54 7.91 -0.60
CA VAL A 130 -11.34 7.86 -1.44
C VAL A 130 -10.53 6.57 -1.20
N PRO A 131 -10.23 6.15 0.05
CA PRO A 131 -9.55 4.88 0.30
C PRO A 131 -10.35 3.68 -0.18
N GLY A 132 -11.66 3.64 0.07
CA GLY A 132 -12.52 2.54 -0.37
C GLY A 132 -12.57 2.38 -1.88
N LEU A 133 -12.70 3.49 -2.63
CA LEU A 133 -12.65 3.49 -4.09
C LEU A 133 -11.28 3.05 -4.62
N ALA A 134 -10.19 3.53 -4.00
CA ALA A 134 -8.84 3.16 -4.39
C ALA A 134 -8.58 1.65 -4.17
N VAL A 135 -9.04 1.10 -3.04
CA VAL A 135 -8.95 -0.35 -2.76
C VAL A 135 -9.83 -1.14 -3.74
N ALA A 136 -11.07 -0.72 -3.99
CA ALA A 136 -11.95 -1.39 -4.95
C ALA A 136 -11.38 -1.39 -6.37
N ALA A 137 -10.83 -0.26 -6.81
CA ALA A 137 -10.12 -0.15 -8.09
C ALA A 137 -8.88 -1.06 -8.12
N SER A 138 -8.13 -1.14 -7.02
CA SER A 138 -6.98 -2.04 -6.94
C SER A 138 -7.37 -3.52 -7.10
N VAL A 139 -8.51 -3.93 -6.51
CA VAL A 139 -9.07 -5.28 -6.65
C VAL A 139 -9.47 -5.56 -8.10
N MET A 140 -10.07 -4.58 -8.78
CA MET A 140 -10.42 -4.70 -10.21
C MET A 140 -9.21 -4.84 -11.13
N LEU A 141 -8.05 -4.32 -10.70
CA LEU A 141 -6.81 -4.35 -11.47
C LEU A 141 -5.95 -5.59 -11.17
N VAL A 142 -6.40 -6.51 -10.31
CA VAL A 142 -5.69 -7.76 -10.02
C VAL A 142 -5.51 -8.57 -11.32
N PRO A 143 -4.27 -8.79 -11.78
CA PRO A 143 -4.02 -9.61 -12.95
C PRO A 143 -4.41 -11.06 -12.67
N GLU A 144 -4.77 -11.83 -13.71
CA GLU A 144 -5.09 -13.27 -13.65
C GLU A 144 -6.43 -13.65 -12.99
N ALA A 145 -7.12 -12.72 -12.31
CA ALA A 145 -8.46 -12.95 -11.77
C ALA A 145 -9.55 -12.84 -12.86
N SER A 146 -10.62 -13.64 -12.77
CA SER A 146 -11.79 -13.49 -13.65
C SER A 146 -12.64 -12.26 -13.29
N LEU A 147 -13.34 -11.68 -14.26
CA LEU A 147 -14.18 -10.49 -14.06
C LEU A 147 -15.20 -10.67 -12.92
N ARG A 148 -15.85 -11.84 -12.83
CA ARG A 148 -16.81 -12.14 -11.76
C ARG A 148 -16.18 -12.06 -10.36
N ARG A 149 -14.92 -12.49 -10.22
CA ARG A 149 -14.20 -12.48 -8.93
C ARG A 149 -13.71 -11.09 -8.55
N ARG A 150 -13.21 -10.35 -9.54
CA ARG A 150 -12.86 -8.93 -9.36
C ARG A 150 -14.08 -8.11 -8.96
N GLY A 151 -15.21 -8.34 -9.65
CA GLY A 151 -16.49 -7.70 -9.35
C GLY A 151 -16.99 -8.00 -7.95
N THR A 152 -17.03 -9.28 -7.55
CA THR A 152 -17.45 -9.65 -6.19
C THR A 152 -16.54 -9.05 -5.11
N GLY A 153 -15.21 -9.11 -5.29
CA GLY A 153 -14.27 -8.49 -4.35
C GLY A 153 -14.44 -6.96 -4.24
N ALA A 154 -14.61 -6.27 -5.38
CA ALA A 154 -14.85 -4.83 -5.39
C ALA A 154 -16.19 -4.44 -4.75
N VAL A 155 -17.26 -5.19 -5.01
CA VAL A 155 -18.57 -4.98 -4.38
C VAL A 155 -18.48 -5.12 -2.86
N VAL A 156 -17.76 -6.14 -2.37
CA VAL A 156 -17.52 -6.31 -0.93
C VAL A 156 -16.79 -5.12 -0.34
N VAL A 157 -15.73 -4.63 -0.99
CA VAL A 157 -14.98 -3.45 -0.55
C VAL A 157 -15.88 -2.21 -0.51
N LEU A 158 -16.68 -1.98 -1.55
CA LEU A 158 -17.59 -0.83 -1.64
C LEU A 158 -18.71 -0.91 -0.60
N ALA A 159 -19.28 -2.10 -0.36
CA ALA A 159 -20.32 -2.30 0.65
C ALA A 159 -19.78 -1.98 2.06
N VAL A 160 -18.58 -2.44 2.39
CA VAL A 160 -17.94 -2.12 3.67
C VAL A 160 -17.56 -0.65 3.76
N THR A 161 -17.14 -0.04 2.65
CA THR A 161 -16.86 1.41 2.60
C THR A 161 -18.13 2.22 2.89
N ALA A 162 -19.26 1.84 2.30
CA ALA A 162 -20.55 2.46 2.56
C ALA A 162 -20.99 2.27 4.02
N LEU A 163 -20.79 1.08 4.59
CA LEU A 163 -21.07 0.84 6.01
C LEU A 163 -20.16 1.66 6.93
N TRP A 164 -18.88 1.80 6.59
CA TRP A 164 -17.98 2.63 7.36
C TRP A 164 -18.36 4.12 7.29
N TRP A 165 -18.80 4.58 6.13
CA TRP A 165 -19.33 5.93 5.94
C TRP A 165 -20.53 6.19 6.85
N THR A 166 -21.50 5.27 6.90
CA THR A 166 -22.66 5.41 7.78
C THR A 166 -22.26 5.40 9.26
N LEU A 167 -21.25 4.62 9.65
CA LEU A 167 -20.75 4.63 11.04
C LEU A 167 -20.10 5.96 11.44
N ILE A 168 -19.38 6.61 10.54
CA ILE A 168 -18.74 7.92 10.81
C ILE A 168 -19.77 9.06 10.81
N THR A 169 -20.79 8.97 9.96
CA THR A 169 -21.75 10.08 9.76
C THR A 169 -23.03 9.95 10.55
N SER A 170 -23.38 8.75 11.05
CA SER A 170 -24.56 8.55 11.88
C SER A 170 -24.24 8.72 13.36
N THR A 171 -25.24 9.19 14.12
CA THR A 171 -25.18 9.25 15.59
C THR A 171 -25.31 7.88 16.25
N SER A 172 -25.42 6.80 15.45
CA SER A 172 -25.58 5.44 15.94
C SER A 172 -24.29 4.99 16.61
N ALA A 173 -24.34 4.71 17.91
CA ALA A 173 -23.20 4.11 18.60
C ALA A 173 -22.88 2.76 17.95
N ALA A 174 -21.67 2.63 17.39
CA ALA A 174 -21.18 1.34 16.96
C ALA A 174 -21.13 0.39 18.17
N PRO A 175 -21.52 -0.88 18.03
CA PRO A 175 -21.44 -1.85 19.13
C PRO A 175 -20.00 -2.22 19.52
N LEU A 176 -19.00 -1.72 18.79
CA LEU A 176 -17.59 -2.00 18.98
C LEU A 176 -16.79 -0.70 19.21
N PRO A 177 -15.69 -0.75 19.97
CA PRO A 177 -14.75 0.36 20.06
C PRO A 177 -14.26 0.79 18.67
N ALA A 178 -14.12 2.10 18.45
CA ALA A 178 -13.77 2.67 17.14
C ALA A 178 -12.50 2.05 16.52
N ALA A 179 -11.47 1.77 17.35
CA ALA A 179 -10.26 1.11 16.87
C ALA A 179 -10.55 -0.30 16.31
N MET A 180 -11.38 -1.10 17.00
CA MET A 180 -11.75 -2.46 16.54
C MET A 180 -12.50 -2.42 15.22
N VAL A 181 -13.34 -1.41 15.00
CA VAL A 181 -14.04 -1.19 13.72
C VAL A 181 -13.03 -1.05 12.57
N LEU A 182 -11.95 -0.28 12.75
CA LEU A 182 -10.89 -0.13 11.74
C LEU A 182 -10.19 -1.45 11.42
N GLY A 183 -9.91 -2.27 12.45
CA GLY A 183 -9.33 -3.61 12.27
C GLY A 183 -10.22 -4.54 11.44
N VAL A 184 -11.53 -4.52 11.72
CA VAL A 184 -12.52 -5.29 10.96
C VAL A 184 -12.62 -4.81 9.52
N ILE A 185 -12.67 -3.50 9.27
CA ILE A 185 -12.71 -2.93 7.91
C ILE A 185 -11.46 -3.36 7.12
N ALA A 186 -10.28 -3.20 7.70
CA ALA A 186 -9.02 -3.61 7.07
C ALA A 186 -8.99 -5.13 6.77
N ALA A 187 -9.52 -5.95 7.67
CA ALA A 187 -9.66 -7.39 7.45
C ALA A 187 -10.64 -7.71 6.31
N VAL A 188 -11.79 -7.04 6.20
CA VAL A 188 -12.74 -7.30 5.11
C VAL A 188 -12.19 -6.80 3.75
N TRP A 189 -11.48 -5.69 3.73
CA TRP A 189 -10.77 -5.24 2.51
C TRP A 189 -9.71 -6.27 2.07
N LEU A 190 -8.96 -6.83 3.02
CA LEU A 190 -8.05 -7.94 2.74
C LEU A 190 -8.80 -9.19 2.24
N ALA A 191 -9.96 -9.52 2.81
CA ALA A 191 -10.79 -10.63 2.35
C ALA A 191 -11.24 -10.43 0.90
N GLY A 192 -11.70 -9.23 0.53
CA GLY A 192 -12.07 -8.89 -0.85
C GLY A 192 -10.90 -9.10 -1.83
N TRP A 193 -9.68 -8.76 -1.41
CA TRP A 193 -8.47 -9.01 -2.17
C TRP A 193 -8.13 -10.51 -2.30
N LEU A 194 -8.24 -11.29 -1.22
CA LEU A 194 -8.01 -12.74 -1.24
C LEU A 194 -9.03 -13.49 -2.11
N ILE A 195 -10.30 -13.06 -2.09
CA ILE A 195 -11.37 -13.57 -2.97
C ILE A 195 -11.00 -13.38 -4.43
N ALA A 196 -10.56 -12.17 -4.81
CA ALA A 196 -10.16 -11.87 -6.18
C ALA A 196 -9.01 -12.78 -6.66
N GLN A 197 -8.08 -13.13 -5.77
CA GLN A 197 -6.90 -13.95 -6.09
C GLN A 197 -7.08 -15.47 -5.90
N ARG A 198 -8.25 -15.95 -5.44
CA ARG A 198 -8.52 -17.38 -5.17
C ARG A 198 -7.44 -18.05 -4.30
N ARG A 199 -7.05 -17.39 -3.22
CA ARG A 199 -5.95 -17.87 -2.36
C ARG A 199 -6.34 -19.12 -1.55
N PRO A 200 -5.35 -19.97 -1.21
CA PRO A 200 -5.59 -21.20 -0.47
C PRO A 200 -6.15 -20.94 0.94
N GLY A 201 -6.87 -21.93 1.49
CA GLY A 201 -7.59 -21.86 2.76
C GLY A 201 -6.79 -21.31 3.95
N TRP A 202 -5.49 -21.61 4.02
CA TRP A 202 -4.64 -21.13 5.12
C TRP A 202 -4.48 -19.60 5.15
N THR A 203 -4.53 -18.92 3.99
CA THR A 203 -4.35 -17.45 3.91
C THR A 203 -5.47 -16.68 4.60
N TRP A 204 -6.61 -17.32 4.86
CA TRP A 204 -7.71 -16.72 5.60
C TRP A 204 -7.35 -16.47 7.08
N SER A 205 -6.39 -17.20 7.64
CA SER A 205 -5.84 -16.90 8.97
C SER A 205 -5.21 -15.51 9.05
N LEU A 206 -4.72 -14.96 7.93
CA LEU A 206 -4.13 -13.62 7.86
C LEU A 206 -5.16 -12.51 8.11
N LEU A 207 -6.47 -12.80 7.99
CA LEU A 207 -7.52 -11.85 8.34
C LEU A 207 -7.54 -11.48 9.83
N LEU A 208 -6.94 -12.31 10.69
CA LEU A 208 -6.79 -12.00 12.11
C LEU A 208 -5.75 -10.89 12.36
N LEU A 209 -4.76 -10.72 11.46
CA LEU A 209 -3.65 -9.80 11.70
C LEU A 209 -4.11 -8.33 11.83
N PRO A 210 -4.97 -7.77 10.95
CA PRO A 210 -5.45 -6.40 11.11
C PRO A 210 -6.28 -6.20 12.38
N VAL A 211 -7.04 -7.23 12.80
CA VAL A 211 -7.86 -7.19 14.02
C VAL A 211 -6.99 -7.19 15.26
N VAL A 212 -5.97 -8.06 15.32
CA VAL A 212 -4.99 -8.10 16.42
C VAL A 212 -4.19 -6.80 16.46
N ALA A 213 -3.74 -6.30 15.31
CA ALA A 213 -3.03 -5.03 15.24
C ALA A 213 -3.87 -3.87 15.79
N SER A 214 -5.15 -3.82 15.43
CA SER A 214 -6.10 -2.85 15.97
C SER A 214 -6.26 -2.97 17.50
N ALA A 215 -6.40 -4.18 18.03
CA ALA A 215 -6.51 -4.43 19.47
C ALA A 215 -5.25 -3.97 20.24
N LEU A 216 -4.06 -4.18 19.66
CA LEU A 216 -2.78 -3.74 20.25
C LEU A 216 -2.59 -2.23 20.18
N VAL A 217 -3.10 -1.61 19.12
CA VAL A 217 -2.98 -0.18 18.87
C VAL A 217 -3.95 0.65 19.72
N PHE A 218 -5.13 0.11 20.04
CA PHE A 218 -6.13 0.79 20.86
C PHE A 218 -5.58 1.41 22.17
N PRO A 219 -4.87 0.68 23.05
CA PRO A 219 -4.31 1.28 24.27
C PRO A 219 -3.25 2.36 23.99
N LEU A 220 -2.50 2.22 22.89
CA LEU A 220 -1.51 3.21 22.48
C LEU A 220 -2.18 4.52 22.04
N SER A 221 -3.25 4.42 21.24
CA SER A 221 -4.05 5.58 20.83
C SER A 221 -4.63 6.32 22.04
N ASN A 222 -5.21 5.60 23.00
CA ASN A 222 -5.70 6.20 24.25
C ASN A 222 -4.59 6.86 25.08
N SER A 223 -3.39 6.28 25.09
CA SER A 223 -2.24 6.85 25.81
C SER A 223 -1.79 8.18 25.18
N VAL A 224 -1.90 8.33 23.87
CA VAL A 224 -1.60 9.60 23.17
C VAL A 224 -2.56 10.71 23.60
N PHE A 225 -3.85 10.42 23.76
CA PHE A 225 -4.83 11.38 24.28
C PHE A 225 -4.56 11.75 25.75
N ALA A 226 -4.04 10.82 26.55
CA ALA A 226 -3.71 11.06 27.96
C ALA A 226 -2.39 11.83 28.16
N ALA A 227 -1.54 11.96 27.13
CA ALA A 227 -0.19 12.52 27.24
C ALA A 227 -0.13 14.05 27.41
N GLY A 228 -1.27 14.76 27.38
CA GLY A 228 -1.32 16.22 27.54
C GLY A 228 -0.69 17.00 26.38
N LEU A 229 -0.54 16.37 25.21
CA LEU A 229 0.03 16.99 24.01
C LEU A 229 -0.92 18.04 23.40
N PRO A 230 -0.39 19.01 22.63
CA PRO A 230 -1.22 19.89 21.83
C PRO A 230 -2.16 19.09 20.92
N PHE A 231 -3.41 19.52 20.84
CA PHE A 231 -4.47 18.77 20.15
C PHE A 231 -4.15 18.40 18.70
N SER A 232 -3.46 19.28 17.95
CA SER A 232 -3.01 18.99 16.58
C SER A 232 -1.99 17.84 16.51
N VAL A 233 -1.10 17.75 17.51
CA VAL A 233 -0.12 16.66 17.64
C VAL A 233 -0.83 15.37 18.00
N THR A 234 -1.75 15.42 18.97
CA THR A 234 -2.59 14.28 19.38
C THR A 234 -3.39 13.72 18.20
N ALA A 235 -4.07 14.57 17.44
CA ALA A 235 -4.84 14.17 16.26
C ALA A 235 -3.96 13.51 15.19
N THR A 236 -2.77 14.07 14.93
CA THR A 236 -1.82 13.53 13.95
C THR A 236 -1.29 12.17 14.38
N LEU A 237 -0.87 12.05 15.64
CA LEU A 237 -0.35 10.79 16.19
C LEU A 237 -1.43 9.71 16.25
N SER A 238 -2.64 10.04 16.73
CA SER A 238 -3.77 9.10 16.74
C SER A 238 -4.07 8.60 15.32
N THR A 239 -4.15 9.51 14.34
CA THR A 239 -4.42 9.13 12.94
C THR A 239 -3.33 8.23 12.36
N ALA A 240 -2.07 8.52 12.65
CA ALA A 240 -0.95 7.69 12.19
C ALA A 240 -0.99 6.29 12.82
N ILE A 241 -1.37 6.22 14.09
CA ILE A 241 -1.56 4.98 14.84
C ILE A 241 -2.76 4.18 14.26
N ASP A 242 -3.87 4.85 13.95
CA ASP A 242 -5.08 4.25 13.37
C ASP A 242 -4.88 3.72 11.94
N ALA A 243 -3.80 4.13 11.25
CA ALA A 243 -3.43 3.58 9.94
C ALA A 243 -2.80 2.17 10.03
N VAL A 244 -2.32 1.75 11.20
CA VAL A 244 -1.55 0.51 11.39
C VAL A 244 -2.32 -0.75 10.93
N PRO A 245 -3.62 -0.97 11.25
CA PRO A 245 -4.36 -2.14 10.78
C PRO A 245 -4.40 -2.25 9.25
N PHE A 246 -4.51 -1.12 8.54
CA PHE A 246 -4.50 -1.09 7.08
C PHE A 246 -3.12 -1.43 6.51
N LEU A 247 -2.04 -0.92 7.12
CA LEU A 247 -0.67 -1.27 6.74
C LEU A 247 -0.41 -2.77 6.95
N VAL A 248 -0.88 -3.33 8.06
CA VAL A 248 -0.80 -4.77 8.35
C VAL A 248 -1.57 -5.58 7.31
N ALA A 249 -2.76 -5.13 6.88
CA ALA A 249 -3.51 -5.76 5.80
C ALA A 249 -2.73 -5.76 4.46
N VAL A 250 -2.07 -4.65 4.12
CA VAL A 250 -1.21 -4.57 2.93
C VAL A 250 -0.04 -5.56 3.02
N VAL A 251 0.64 -5.63 4.18
CA VAL A 251 1.73 -6.59 4.40
C VAL A 251 1.23 -8.03 4.29
N ALA A 252 0.09 -8.35 4.91
CA ALA A 252 -0.54 -9.66 4.81
C ALA A 252 -0.86 -10.06 3.36
N ALA A 253 -1.39 -9.12 2.56
CA ALA A 253 -1.64 -9.35 1.14
C ALA A 253 -0.34 -9.64 0.35
N VAL A 254 0.76 -8.94 0.68
CA VAL A 254 2.08 -9.18 0.08
C VAL A 254 2.63 -10.56 0.49
N VAL A 255 2.51 -10.94 1.76
CA VAL A 255 2.96 -12.25 2.28
C VAL A 255 2.18 -13.39 1.62
N ALA A 256 0.85 -13.29 1.56
CA ALA A 256 -0.02 -14.26 0.89
C ALA A 256 0.40 -14.46 -0.58
N ARG A 257 0.79 -13.38 -1.27
CA ARG A 257 1.28 -13.43 -2.64
C ARG A 257 2.61 -14.16 -2.77
N ARG A 258 3.58 -13.90 -1.89
CA ARG A 258 4.93 -14.51 -1.97
C ARG A 258 4.95 -16.00 -1.64
N LEU A 259 4.21 -16.42 -0.61
CA LEU A 259 4.21 -17.81 -0.19
C LEU A 259 3.56 -18.72 -1.24
N SER A 260 2.57 -18.22 -1.97
CA SER A 260 1.94 -18.97 -3.07
C SER A 260 2.85 -19.23 -4.27
N THR A 261 3.82 -18.36 -4.55
CA THR A 261 4.74 -18.52 -5.68
C THR A 261 5.86 -19.53 -5.38
N GLY A 262 6.21 -19.73 -4.10
CA GLY A 262 7.22 -20.71 -3.70
C GLY A 262 6.73 -22.15 -3.84
N VAL A 263 5.49 -22.41 -3.43
CA VAL A 263 4.89 -23.77 -3.50
C VAL A 263 4.80 -24.30 -4.94
N HIS A 264 4.57 -23.43 -5.92
CA HIS A 264 4.54 -23.84 -7.33
C HIS A 264 5.93 -24.06 -7.94
N ALA A 265 6.97 -23.41 -7.42
CA ALA A 265 8.34 -23.60 -7.89
C ALA A 265 8.91 -24.95 -7.40
N GLU A 266 8.73 -25.27 -6.11
CA GLU A 266 9.16 -26.56 -5.55
C GLU A 266 8.42 -27.75 -6.16
N ALA A 267 7.12 -27.62 -6.44
CA ALA A 267 6.35 -28.69 -7.08
C ALA A 267 6.81 -28.98 -8.51
N HIS A 268 7.33 -27.97 -9.23
CA HIS A 268 7.84 -28.16 -10.59
C HIS A 268 9.22 -28.80 -10.60
N GLU A 269 10.10 -28.44 -9.65
CA GLU A 269 11.41 -29.08 -9.47
C GLU A 269 11.29 -30.55 -9.05
N VAL A 270 10.36 -30.87 -8.13
CA VAL A 270 10.12 -32.26 -7.70
C VAL A 270 9.48 -33.11 -8.82
N GLY A 271 8.63 -32.51 -9.66
CA GLY A 271 8.08 -33.18 -10.84
C GLY A 271 9.13 -33.54 -11.89
N LEU A 272 10.08 -32.63 -12.15
CA LEU A 272 11.19 -32.88 -13.08
C LEU A 272 12.21 -33.89 -12.53
N ALA A 273 12.40 -33.94 -11.21
CA ALA A 273 13.25 -34.95 -10.57
C ALA A 273 12.62 -36.36 -10.61
N GLY A 274 11.29 -36.47 -10.67
CA GLY A 274 10.57 -37.74 -10.76
C GLY A 274 10.46 -38.33 -12.17
N GLU A 275 10.63 -37.53 -13.23
CA GLU A 275 10.64 -38.02 -14.63
C GLU A 275 12.02 -38.51 -15.11
N HIS A 276 13.06 -38.29 -14.30
CA HIS A 276 14.44 -38.70 -14.60
C HIS A 276 14.98 -39.83 -13.70
N ALA A 277 14.11 -40.45 -12.90
CA ALA A 277 14.42 -41.63 -12.09
C ALA A 277 13.67 -42.86 -12.64
#